data_AF-A0A7X9DST5-F1
#
_entry.id   AF-A0A7X9DST5-F1
#
_cell.length_a   1.000
_cell.length_b   1.000
_cell.length_c   1.000
_cell.angle_alpha   90.00
_cell.angle_beta   90.00
_cell.angle_gamma   90.00
#
_symmetry.space_group_name_H-M   'P 1'
#
loop_
_entity.id
_entity.type
_entity.pdbx_description
1 polymer ?
#
loop_
_entity_poly.entity_id
_entity_poly.type
_entity_poly.pdbx_seq_one_letter_code
_entity_poly.pdbx_strand_id
1 'polypeptide(L)'
;MGLFGKGQEKMLARQKESILDEAQKAGVTVEDVFEIHPDDASRGKLIGDTLKSLLGGRLRADAILVFKLRTGELTRAYFQPFATITALPGEHHALLRGCLKNPVALQRGFFGGLKWFAGEDRELSKRLAKERDLKKAAKKLKWEWPVGASVAKLDWTVQAKASGQGNTHLVLKAGRYGGFTAYKVGLAQFGRLCETMLPLLQEASGGFEQNFIFEPAYAGLFLKLPGKNGALG
;
A
#
# COMPACT_ATOMS: atom_id res chain seq x y z
N MET A 1 -6.87 -1.22 34.41
CA MET A 1 -6.99 -1.68 33.00
C MET A 1 -8.27 -1.08 32.42
N GLY A 2 -8.14 0.10 31.79
CA GLY A 2 -9.24 1.04 31.55
C GLY A 2 -10.00 0.85 30.23
N LEU A 3 -11.22 1.39 30.17
CA LEU A 3 -12.16 1.39 29.04
C LEU A 3 -11.54 1.75 27.66
N PHE A 4 -10.43 2.48 27.65
CA PHE A 4 -9.69 2.85 26.45
C PHE A 4 -9.09 1.64 25.70
N GLY A 5 -8.58 0.63 26.41
CA GLY A 5 -8.05 -0.59 25.79
C GLY A 5 -9.13 -1.41 25.08
N LYS A 6 -10.29 -1.57 25.72
CA LYS A 6 -11.44 -2.29 25.15
C LYS A 6 -12.01 -1.62 23.89
N GLY A 7 -11.97 -0.29 23.82
CA GLY A 7 -12.42 0.47 22.65
C GLY A 7 -11.51 0.27 21.44
N GLN A 8 -10.19 0.30 21.66
CA GLN A 8 -9.18 0.06 20.64
C GLN A 8 -9.25 -1.36 20.10
N GLU A 9 -9.23 -2.38 20.96
CA GLU A 9 -9.36 -3.80 20.57
C GLU A 9 -10.59 -4.05 19.70
N LYS A 10 -11.74 -3.48 20.09
CA LYS A 10 -12.99 -3.61 19.34
C LYS A 10 -12.92 -2.98 17.95
N MET A 11 -12.25 -1.83 17.82
CA MET A 11 -12.08 -1.16 16.52
C MET A 11 -11.10 -1.91 15.61
N LEU A 12 -10.00 -2.39 16.17
CA LEU A 12 -9.04 -3.27 15.47
C LEU A 12 -9.74 -4.53 14.96
N ALA A 13 -10.50 -5.22 15.82
CA ALA A 13 -11.23 -6.43 15.46
C ALA A 13 -12.26 -6.17 14.34
N ARG A 14 -13.04 -5.09 14.44
CA ARG A 14 -14.02 -4.71 13.39
C ARG A 14 -13.36 -4.41 12.05
N GLN A 15 -12.25 -3.68 12.08
CA GLN A 15 -11.52 -3.37 10.85
C GLN A 15 -10.87 -4.65 10.27
N LYS A 16 -10.35 -5.53 11.12
CA LYS A 16 -9.85 -6.85 10.72
C LYS A 16 -10.93 -7.66 10.02
N GLU A 17 -12.10 -7.81 10.62
CA GLU A 17 -13.25 -8.51 10.01
C GLU A 17 -13.67 -7.89 8.67
N SER A 18 -13.73 -6.56 8.59
CA SER A 18 -14.06 -5.86 7.34
C SER A 18 -13.05 -6.14 6.21
N ILE A 19 -11.75 -6.24 6.54
CA ILE A 19 -10.70 -6.54 5.56
C ILE A 19 -10.75 -8.02 5.16
N LEU A 20 -11.04 -8.92 6.10
CA LEU A 20 -11.22 -10.36 5.82
C LEU A 20 -12.42 -10.59 4.89
N ASP A 21 -13.56 -9.94 5.14
CA ASP A 21 -14.74 -9.98 4.27
C ASP A 21 -14.44 -9.43 2.87
N GLU A 22 -13.67 -8.34 2.80
CA GLU A 22 -13.23 -7.80 1.51
C GLU A 22 -12.29 -8.77 0.77
N ALA A 23 -11.36 -9.41 1.48
CA ALA A 23 -10.43 -10.38 0.91
C ALA A 23 -11.20 -11.56 0.30
N GLN A 24 -12.18 -12.11 1.03
CA GLN A 24 -13.04 -13.17 0.55
C GLN A 24 -13.79 -12.76 -0.73
N LYS A 25 -14.43 -11.58 -0.72
CA LYS A 25 -15.16 -11.05 -1.90
C LYS A 25 -14.26 -10.76 -3.10
N ALA A 26 -12.99 -10.47 -2.84
CA ALA A 26 -12.00 -10.20 -3.87
C ALA A 26 -11.29 -11.47 -4.37
N GLY A 27 -11.59 -12.66 -3.83
CA GLY A 27 -10.90 -13.90 -4.18
C GLY A 27 -9.44 -13.92 -3.71
N VAL A 28 -9.13 -13.25 -2.60
CA VAL A 28 -7.79 -13.13 -2.03
C VAL A 28 -7.69 -14.04 -0.82
N THR A 29 -6.67 -14.90 -0.81
CA THR A 29 -6.34 -15.72 0.36
C THR A 29 -5.56 -14.88 1.36
N VAL A 30 -5.96 -14.91 2.63
CA VAL A 30 -5.25 -14.28 3.73
C VAL A 30 -4.39 -15.35 4.40
N GLU A 31 -3.08 -15.27 4.21
CA GLU A 31 -2.14 -16.27 4.72
C GLU A 31 -1.85 -16.07 6.20
N ASP A 32 -1.76 -14.81 6.62
CA ASP A 32 -1.39 -14.43 7.97
C ASP A 32 -1.90 -13.02 8.27
N VAL A 33 -2.23 -12.79 9.54
CA VAL A 33 -2.60 -11.49 10.06
C VAL A 33 -1.94 -11.30 11.42
N PHE A 34 -1.06 -10.31 11.52
CA PHE A 34 -0.40 -9.98 12.78
C PHE A 34 -0.39 -8.48 13.02
N GLU A 35 -0.31 -8.14 14.30
CA GLU A 35 -0.23 -6.78 14.79
C GLU A 35 1.22 -6.42 15.09
N ILE A 36 1.55 -5.16 14.90
CA ILE A 36 2.84 -4.59 15.23
C ILE A 36 2.59 -3.40 16.14
N HIS A 37 3.24 -3.41 17.30
CA HIS A 37 3.24 -2.28 18.23
C HIS A 37 4.62 -1.62 18.31
N PRO A 38 4.69 -0.33 18.67
CA PRO A 38 5.96 0.39 18.87
C PRO A 38 6.92 -0.31 19.84
N ASP A 39 6.38 -1.02 20.83
CA ASP A 39 7.12 -1.67 21.91
C ASP A 39 7.55 -3.11 21.57
N ASP A 40 7.29 -3.59 20.34
CA ASP A 40 7.72 -4.91 19.89
C ASP A 40 9.26 -4.97 19.72
N ALA A 41 9.94 -5.36 20.79
CA ALA A 41 11.40 -5.43 20.89
C ALA A 41 12.06 -6.32 19.81
N SER A 42 11.36 -7.34 19.31
CA SER A 42 11.87 -8.29 18.31
C SER A 42 11.95 -7.73 16.88
N ARG A 43 11.23 -6.63 16.60
CA ARG A 43 11.23 -5.96 15.29
C ARG A 43 11.74 -4.50 15.39
N GLY A 44 12.33 -4.18 16.53
CA GLY A 44 12.72 -2.85 17.01
C GLY A 44 13.74 -2.11 16.13
N LYS A 45 13.64 -0.78 16.18
CA LYS A 45 14.34 0.27 15.41
C LYS A 45 13.69 0.66 14.08
N LEU A 46 13.52 -0.25 13.11
CA LEU A 46 12.97 0.11 11.79
C LEU A 46 11.49 0.55 11.88
N ILE A 47 10.71 -0.14 12.70
CA ILE A 47 9.28 0.13 12.92
C ILE A 47 9.07 1.47 13.63
N GLY A 48 9.94 1.79 14.60
CA GLY A 48 9.89 3.06 15.32
C GLY A 48 10.13 4.26 14.41
N ASP A 49 11.03 4.15 13.43
CA ASP A 49 11.34 5.22 12.48
C ASP A 49 10.29 5.31 11.35
N THR A 50 9.79 4.17 10.86
CA THR A 50 8.64 4.11 9.95
C THR A 50 7.40 4.73 10.58
N LEU A 51 7.08 4.46 11.84
CA LEU A 51 5.90 4.98 12.54
C LEU A 51 5.96 6.49 12.84
N LYS A 52 7.17 7.07 12.97
CA LYS A 52 7.37 8.49 13.31
C LYS A 52 7.13 9.43 12.12
N SER A 53 7.21 8.95 10.87
CA SER A 53 7.23 9.81 9.67
C SER A 53 5.93 9.80 8.84
N LEU A 54 4.95 8.96 9.18
CA LEU A 54 3.88 8.54 8.26
C LEU A 54 2.93 9.64 7.76
N LEU A 55 2.78 10.74 8.50
CA LEU A 55 1.75 11.75 8.24
C LEU A 55 2.19 13.15 8.70
N GLY A 56 3.25 13.69 8.09
CA GLY A 56 3.66 15.09 8.29
C GLY A 56 4.02 15.46 9.73
N GLY A 57 4.55 14.50 10.50
CA GLY A 57 5.08 14.71 11.86
C GLY A 57 4.05 14.95 12.98
N ARG A 58 2.75 15.04 12.67
CA ARG A 58 1.69 15.31 13.68
C ARG A 58 0.87 14.10 14.12
N LEU A 59 0.86 13.02 13.35
CA LEU A 59 0.10 11.82 13.67
C LEU A 59 1.05 10.63 13.82
N ARG A 60 1.08 10.06 15.02
CA ARG A 60 1.87 8.89 15.37
C ARG A 60 0.95 7.68 15.43
N ALA A 61 1.28 6.64 14.67
CA ALA A 61 0.59 5.37 14.81
C ALA A 61 1.09 4.61 16.05
N ASP A 62 0.18 3.94 16.75
CA ASP A 62 0.43 3.12 17.93
C ASP A 62 0.19 1.62 17.70
N ALA A 63 -0.36 1.27 16.54
CA ALA A 63 -0.44 -0.11 16.05
C ALA A 63 -0.44 -0.14 14.52
N ILE A 64 0.04 -1.24 13.93
CA ILE A 64 -0.13 -1.56 12.52
C ILE A 64 -0.67 -2.99 12.42
N LEU A 65 -1.81 -3.15 11.76
CA LEU A 65 -2.33 -4.45 11.38
C LEU A 65 -1.78 -4.82 9.99
N VAL A 66 -1.09 -5.95 9.90
CA VAL A 66 -0.46 -6.42 8.67
C VAL A 66 -1.16 -7.67 8.17
N PHE A 67 -1.58 -7.65 6.90
CA PHE A 67 -2.17 -8.79 6.22
C PHE A 67 -1.20 -9.30 5.17
N LYS A 68 -0.82 -10.58 5.26
CA LYS A 68 -0.14 -11.28 4.18
C LYS A 68 -1.18 -11.93 3.28
N LEU A 69 -1.11 -11.63 2.00
CA LEU A 69 -2.17 -11.86 1.05
C LEU A 69 -1.63 -12.61 -0.17
N ARG A 70 -2.42 -13.55 -0.70
CA ARG A 70 -2.08 -14.31 -1.90
C ARG A 70 -3.26 -14.36 -2.87
N THR A 71 -2.97 -14.23 -4.17
CA THR A 71 -3.92 -14.46 -5.26
C THR A 71 -3.19 -15.20 -6.38
N GLY A 72 -3.47 -16.51 -6.54
CA GLY A 72 -2.59 -17.37 -7.34
C GLY A 72 -1.16 -17.33 -6.81
N GLU A 73 -0.19 -17.08 -7.69
CA GLU A 73 1.23 -16.91 -7.33
C GLU A 73 1.58 -15.49 -6.82
N LEU A 74 0.66 -14.54 -6.92
CA LEU A 74 0.92 -13.16 -6.54
C LEU A 74 0.86 -12.98 -5.02
N THR A 75 2.03 -12.79 -4.41
CA THR A 75 2.17 -12.44 -2.99
C THR A 75 2.11 -10.94 -2.78
N ARG A 76 1.27 -10.50 -1.84
CA ARG A 76 1.00 -9.10 -1.52
C ARG A 76 0.95 -8.91 -0.01
N ALA A 77 1.09 -7.67 0.43
CA ALA A 77 0.83 -7.31 1.81
C ALA A 77 -0.01 -6.04 1.89
N TYR A 78 -0.84 -5.95 2.92
CA TYR A 78 -1.56 -4.74 3.25
C TYR A 78 -1.22 -4.31 4.68
N PHE A 79 -0.87 -3.03 4.85
CA PHE A 79 -0.53 -2.42 6.13
C PHE A 79 -1.60 -1.39 6.50
N GLN A 80 -2.29 -1.62 7.61
CA GLN A 80 -3.29 -0.72 8.17
C GLN A 80 -2.78 -0.10 9.48
N PRO A 81 -2.27 1.13 9.45
CA PRO A 81 -1.91 1.86 10.67
C PRO A 81 -3.14 2.31 11.47
N PHE A 82 -2.97 2.41 12.78
CA PHE A 82 -3.93 2.99 13.72
C PHE A 82 -3.25 4.04 14.60
N ALA A 83 -4.00 5.08 14.92
CA ALA A 83 -3.75 5.98 16.04
C ALA A 83 -4.91 5.83 17.03
N THR A 84 -4.67 5.04 18.07
CA THR A 84 -5.62 4.69 19.13
C THR A 84 -6.83 3.96 18.54
N ILE A 85 -7.97 4.63 18.39
CA ILE A 85 -9.18 4.05 17.78
C ILE A 85 -9.36 4.45 16.31
N THR A 86 -8.48 5.28 15.77
CA THR A 86 -8.60 5.83 14.42
C THR A 86 -7.68 5.10 13.45
N ALA A 87 -8.28 4.40 12.49
CA ALA A 87 -7.53 3.81 11.40
C ALA A 87 -7.02 4.91 10.44
N LEU A 88 -5.71 4.92 10.20
CA LEU A 88 -4.98 5.88 9.37
C LEU A 88 -4.84 5.37 7.92
N PRO A 89 -4.35 6.18 6.94
CA PRO A 89 -4.15 5.71 5.57
C PRO A 89 -3.18 4.52 5.49
N GLY A 90 -3.63 3.40 4.93
CA GLY A 90 -2.82 2.20 4.74
C GLY A 90 -2.10 2.13 3.40
N GLU A 91 -1.27 1.10 3.23
CA GLU A 91 -0.57 0.82 1.96
C GLU A 91 -0.69 -0.65 1.58
N HIS A 92 -0.98 -0.90 0.31
CA HIS A 92 -0.82 -2.20 -0.31
C HIS A 92 0.54 -2.29 -1.00
N HIS A 93 1.18 -3.45 -0.93
CA HIS A 93 2.46 -3.72 -1.55
C HIS A 93 2.43 -5.06 -2.29
N ALA A 94 3.11 -5.12 -3.43
CA ALA A 94 3.30 -6.34 -4.21
C ALA A 94 4.71 -6.35 -4.82
N LEU A 95 5.27 -7.53 -5.02
CA LEU A 95 6.42 -7.74 -5.91
C LEU A 95 5.90 -8.39 -7.19
N LEU A 96 6.12 -7.71 -8.32
CA LEU A 96 5.74 -8.20 -9.64
C LEU A 96 7.01 -8.68 -10.35
N ARG A 97 6.96 -9.84 -11.01
CA ARG A 97 8.06 -10.31 -11.85
C ARG A 97 8.17 -9.41 -13.08
N GLY A 98 9.40 -9.04 -13.43
CA GLY A 98 9.71 -8.07 -14.47
C GLY A 98 10.09 -6.71 -13.89
N CYS A 99 10.83 -5.93 -14.68
CA CYS A 99 11.37 -4.64 -14.26
C CYS A 99 10.70 -3.49 -14.99
N LEU A 100 10.38 -2.41 -14.26
CA LEU A 100 10.17 -1.10 -14.86
C LEU A 100 11.52 -0.45 -15.17
N LYS A 101 11.62 0.16 -16.34
CA LYS A 101 12.81 0.93 -16.75
C LYS A 101 13.03 2.15 -15.85
N ASN A 102 11.95 2.83 -15.44
CA ASN A 102 11.98 4.02 -14.62
C ASN A 102 10.95 3.91 -13.50
N PRO A 103 11.18 4.53 -12.33
CA PRO A 103 10.18 4.58 -11.29
C PRO A 103 8.99 5.41 -11.78
N VAL A 104 7.79 4.96 -11.44
CA VAL A 104 6.54 5.63 -11.83
C VAL A 104 5.73 6.00 -10.61
N ALA A 105 5.03 7.14 -10.68
CA ALA A 105 4.11 7.58 -9.64
C ALA A 105 2.86 8.21 -10.26
N LEU A 106 1.70 7.95 -9.65
CA LEU A 106 0.46 8.64 -9.93
C LEU A 106 0.22 9.72 -8.87
N GLN A 107 0.22 10.97 -9.31
CA GLN A 107 0.16 12.16 -8.47
C GLN A 107 -1.04 13.04 -8.83
N ARG A 108 -1.41 13.95 -7.93
CA ARG A 108 -2.29 15.07 -8.24
C ARG A 108 -1.51 16.14 -9.02
N GLY A 109 -1.95 16.43 -10.23
CA GLY A 109 -1.45 17.53 -11.03
C GLY A 109 -1.97 18.89 -10.54
N PHE A 110 -1.39 19.96 -11.08
CA PHE A 110 -1.65 21.35 -10.68
C PHE A 110 -3.13 21.77 -10.74
N PHE A 111 -3.90 21.26 -11.71
CA PHE A 111 -5.34 21.52 -11.86
C PHE A 111 -6.23 20.43 -11.22
N GLY A 112 -5.70 19.67 -10.26
CA GLY A 112 -6.43 18.60 -9.56
C GLY A 112 -6.63 17.32 -10.38
N GLY A 113 -6.27 17.30 -11.66
CA GLY A 113 -6.26 16.11 -12.50
C GLY A 113 -5.15 15.13 -12.13
N LEU A 114 -5.39 13.82 -12.31
CA LEU A 114 -4.39 12.80 -12.03
C LEU A 114 -3.34 12.73 -13.15
N LYS A 115 -2.06 12.69 -12.79
CA LYS A 115 -0.95 12.63 -13.73
C LYS A 115 0.04 11.54 -13.35
N TRP A 116 0.38 10.70 -14.32
CA TRP A 116 1.50 9.77 -14.22
C TRP A 116 2.81 10.51 -14.45
N PHE A 117 3.77 10.26 -13.57
CA PHE A 117 5.15 10.63 -13.69
C PHE A 117 5.98 9.37 -13.88
N ALA A 118 6.89 9.36 -14.86
CA ALA A 118 7.82 8.26 -15.12
C ALA A 118 9.24 8.78 -15.45
N GLY A 119 9.67 9.85 -14.76
CA GLY A 119 10.94 10.51 -15.03
C GLY A 119 11.00 11.08 -16.46
N GLU A 120 12.08 10.77 -17.16
CA GLU A 120 12.29 11.19 -18.55
C GLU A 120 11.50 10.35 -19.58
N ASP A 121 10.89 9.24 -19.14
CA ASP A 121 10.13 8.34 -20.00
C ASP A 121 8.71 8.85 -20.28
N ARG A 122 8.65 9.80 -21.21
CA ARG A 122 7.40 10.41 -21.66
C ARG A 122 6.48 9.40 -22.34
N GLU A 123 7.01 8.35 -22.95
CA GLU A 123 6.21 7.33 -23.63
C GLU A 123 5.50 6.43 -22.62
N LEU A 124 6.22 5.92 -21.62
CA LEU A 124 5.65 5.16 -20.51
C LEU A 124 4.57 5.96 -19.77
N SER A 125 4.84 7.24 -19.50
CA SER A 125 3.84 8.15 -18.90
C SER A 125 2.56 8.23 -19.74
N LYS A 126 2.68 8.36 -21.08
CA LYS A 126 1.53 8.41 -21.99
C LYS A 126 0.79 7.07 -22.07
N ARG A 127 1.51 5.95 -22.05
CA ARG A 127 0.92 4.59 -22.02
C ARG A 127 0.12 4.38 -20.73
N LEU A 128 0.72 4.62 -19.57
CA LEU A 128 0.05 4.56 -18.27
C LEU A 128 -1.18 5.48 -18.18
N ALA A 129 -1.11 6.67 -18.79
CA ALA A 129 -2.24 7.57 -18.86
C ALA A 129 -3.38 7.06 -19.75
N LYS A 130 -3.17 6.13 -20.67
CA LYS A 130 -4.23 5.54 -21.49
C LYS A 130 -4.92 4.35 -20.82
N GLU A 131 -4.31 3.76 -19.79
CA GLU A 131 -4.85 2.61 -19.09
C GLU A 131 -6.14 2.96 -18.32
N ARG A 132 -7.27 2.42 -18.81
CA ARG A 132 -8.60 2.73 -18.30
C ARG A 132 -8.81 2.22 -16.88
N ASP A 133 -8.26 1.04 -16.56
CA ASP A 133 -8.45 0.43 -15.24
C ASP A 133 -7.58 1.10 -14.18
N LEU A 134 -6.36 1.54 -14.52
CA LEU A 134 -5.53 2.41 -13.66
C LEU A 134 -6.26 3.70 -13.32
N LYS A 135 -6.84 4.37 -14.34
CA LYS A 135 -7.64 5.59 -14.15
C LYS A 135 -8.86 5.35 -13.26
N LYS A 136 -9.59 4.24 -13.47
CA LYS A 136 -10.77 3.90 -12.66
C LYS A 136 -10.39 3.61 -11.21
N ALA A 137 -9.29 2.90 -10.96
CA ALA A 137 -8.82 2.62 -9.61
C ALA A 137 -8.45 3.93 -8.89
N ALA A 138 -7.68 4.78 -9.55
CA ALA A 138 -7.19 6.02 -8.96
C ALA A 138 -8.29 7.07 -8.68
N LYS A 139 -9.32 7.15 -9.54
CA LYS A 139 -10.48 8.03 -9.31
C LYS A 139 -11.23 7.72 -8.02
N LYS A 140 -11.17 6.48 -7.54
CA LYS A 140 -11.90 6.07 -6.34
C LYS A 140 -11.07 6.27 -5.05
N LEU A 141 -9.82 6.69 -5.15
CA LEU A 141 -8.98 6.98 -3.98
C LEU A 141 -9.34 8.35 -3.40
N LYS A 142 -9.45 8.42 -2.08
CA LYS A 142 -9.57 9.69 -1.37
C LYS A 142 -8.16 10.25 -1.18
N TRP A 143 -7.96 11.50 -1.57
CA TRP A 143 -6.66 12.19 -1.45
C TRP A 143 -6.50 12.91 -0.11
N GLU A 144 -7.58 12.98 0.64
CA GLU A 144 -7.69 13.70 1.90
C GLU A 144 -8.34 12.78 2.93
N TRP A 145 -7.67 12.60 4.07
CA TRP A 145 -8.12 11.79 5.18
C TRP A 145 -8.39 12.67 6.38
N PRO A 146 -9.66 12.86 6.79
CA PRO A 146 -9.91 13.45 8.09
C PRO A 146 -9.41 12.50 9.19
N VAL A 147 -8.57 13.02 10.08
CA VAL A 147 -8.05 12.35 11.26
C VAL A 147 -8.30 13.27 12.45
N GLY A 148 -9.37 13.00 13.21
CA GLY A 148 -9.86 13.91 14.24
C GLY A 148 -10.20 15.28 13.65
N ALA A 149 -9.56 16.33 14.18
CA ALA A 149 -9.71 17.71 13.69
C ALA A 149 -8.74 18.08 12.54
N SER A 150 -7.86 17.16 12.11
CA SER A 150 -6.88 17.40 11.04
C SER A 150 -7.26 16.68 9.75
N VAL A 151 -6.64 17.09 8.63
CA VAL A 151 -6.77 16.39 7.34
C VAL A 151 -5.37 15.99 6.86
N ALA A 152 -5.13 14.69 6.74
CA ALA A 152 -3.96 14.13 6.08
C ALA A 152 -4.14 14.20 4.56
N LYS A 153 -3.28 14.94 3.87
CA LYS A 153 -3.25 14.97 2.40
C LYS A 153 -2.25 13.96 1.88
N LEU A 154 -2.61 13.24 0.82
CA LEU A 154 -1.70 12.33 0.13
C LEU A 154 -1.10 13.03 -1.10
N ASP A 155 0.22 12.93 -1.26
CA ASP A 155 0.94 13.49 -2.41
C ASP A 155 0.94 12.55 -3.62
N TRP A 156 0.74 11.24 -3.36
CA TRP A 156 0.73 10.18 -4.36
C TRP A 156 -0.28 9.10 -4.00
N THR A 157 -0.66 8.30 -4.99
CA THR A 157 -1.59 7.17 -4.79
C THR A 157 -1.02 5.84 -5.21
N VAL A 158 -0.41 5.76 -6.40
CA VAL A 158 0.26 4.56 -6.88
C VAL A 158 1.71 4.89 -7.15
N GLN A 159 2.62 3.99 -6.78
CA GLN A 159 4.01 4.04 -7.20
C GLN A 159 4.53 2.66 -7.53
N ALA A 160 5.44 2.58 -8.50
CA ALA A 160 6.18 1.36 -8.75
C ALA A 160 7.64 1.68 -9.10
N LYS A 161 8.55 0.83 -8.64
CA LYS A 161 9.98 0.94 -8.93
C LYS A 161 10.59 -0.45 -9.15
N ALA A 162 11.72 -0.51 -9.86
CA ALA A 162 12.53 -1.73 -9.85
C ALA A 162 13.12 -1.97 -8.44
N SER A 163 12.94 -3.17 -7.89
CA SER A 163 13.40 -3.54 -6.55
C SER A 163 14.63 -4.45 -6.56
N GLY A 164 15.31 -4.56 -7.70
CA GLY A 164 16.37 -5.54 -7.92
C GLY A 164 15.84 -6.95 -8.18
N GLN A 165 16.76 -7.87 -8.52
CA GLN A 165 16.48 -9.29 -8.76
C GLN A 165 15.36 -9.58 -9.78
N GLY A 166 15.17 -8.68 -10.76
CA GLY A 166 14.16 -8.89 -11.80
C GLY A 166 12.72 -8.58 -11.36
N ASN A 167 12.53 -7.86 -10.25
CA ASN A 167 11.21 -7.55 -9.70
C ASN A 167 10.90 -6.05 -9.70
N THR A 168 9.61 -5.74 -9.75
CA THR A 168 9.05 -4.41 -9.55
C THR A 168 8.25 -4.38 -8.25
N HIS A 169 8.62 -3.46 -7.35
CA HIS A 169 7.84 -3.19 -6.15
C HIS A 169 6.75 -2.18 -6.47
N LEU A 170 5.52 -2.67 -6.50
CA LEU A 170 4.32 -1.86 -6.68
C LEU A 170 3.71 -1.55 -5.32
N VAL A 171 3.34 -0.28 -5.13
CA VAL A 171 2.69 0.23 -3.92
C VAL A 171 1.47 1.05 -4.28
N LEU A 172 0.38 0.85 -3.53
CA LEU A 172 -0.84 1.63 -3.62
C LEU A 172 -1.21 2.14 -2.21
N LYS A 173 -1.39 3.45 -2.06
CA LYS A 173 -2.08 4.00 -0.89
C LYS A 173 -3.52 3.48 -0.89
N ALA A 174 -3.86 2.71 0.14
CA ALA A 174 -5.17 2.09 0.25
C ALA A 174 -6.24 3.16 0.41
N GLY A 175 -7.31 3.06 -0.38
CA GLY A 175 -8.49 3.91 -0.29
C GLY A 175 -9.31 3.65 0.98
N ARG A 176 -10.21 4.58 1.31
CA ARG A 176 -11.33 4.32 2.24
C ARG A 176 -12.61 4.18 1.43
N TYR A 177 -13.11 2.94 1.33
CA TYR A 177 -14.35 2.61 0.65
C TYR A 177 -15.44 2.22 1.66
N GLY A 178 -16.53 3.00 1.72
CA GLY A 178 -17.66 2.76 2.62
C GLY A 178 -17.42 3.16 4.09
N GLY A 179 -18.53 3.20 4.86
CA GLY A 179 -18.65 3.20 6.33
C GLY A 179 -18.01 4.35 7.13
N PHE A 180 -18.63 4.71 8.27
CA PHE A 180 -18.07 5.64 9.25
C PHE A 180 -17.10 4.93 10.23
N THR A 181 -17.31 3.63 10.47
CA THR A 181 -16.62 2.84 11.53
C THR A 181 -15.76 1.68 11.03
N ALA A 182 -16.09 1.08 9.88
CA ALA A 182 -15.27 0.08 9.19
C ALA A 182 -15.29 0.39 7.69
N TYR A 183 -14.17 0.15 7.02
CA TYR A 183 -14.06 0.49 5.61
C TYR A 183 -13.23 -0.53 4.85
N LYS A 184 -13.60 -0.69 3.58
CA LYS A 184 -12.86 -1.47 2.61
C LYS A 184 -11.62 -0.69 2.18
N VAL A 185 -10.53 -1.41 1.96
CA VAL A 185 -9.18 -0.90 1.74
C VAL A 185 -8.74 -1.03 0.28
N GLY A 186 -9.52 -1.71 -0.55
CA GLY A 186 -9.34 -1.77 -1.99
C GLY A 186 -8.55 -2.99 -2.48
N LEU A 187 -8.72 -4.15 -1.85
CA LEU A 187 -7.96 -5.38 -2.16
C LEU A 187 -8.14 -5.83 -3.62
N ALA A 188 -9.39 -5.77 -4.11
CA ALA A 188 -9.71 -6.09 -5.49
C ALA A 188 -9.10 -5.09 -6.47
N GLN A 189 -9.14 -3.79 -6.13
CA GLN A 189 -8.57 -2.72 -6.96
C GLN A 189 -7.05 -2.86 -7.04
N PHE A 190 -6.40 -3.20 -5.92
CA PHE A 190 -4.97 -3.47 -5.91
C PHE A 190 -4.61 -4.71 -6.73
N GLY A 191 -5.43 -5.76 -6.69
CA GLY A 191 -5.23 -6.96 -7.52
C GLY A 191 -5.25 -6.63 -9.02
N ARG A 192 -6.30 -5.92 -9.46
CA ARG A 192 -6.42 -5.44 -10.85
C ARG A 192 -5.26 -4.51 -11.25
N LEU A 193 -4.79 -3.68 -10.33
CA LEU A 193 -3.63 -2.82 -10.55
C LEU A 193 -2.37 -3.66 -10.80
N CYS A 194 -2.13 -4.72 -10.03
CA CYS A 194 -1.01 -5.63 -10.25
C CYS A 194 -1.10 -6.26 -11.64
N GLU A 195 -2.27 -6.81 -12.01
CA GLU A 195 -2.52 -7.40 -13.33
C GLU A 195 -2.30 -6.40 -14.47
N THR A 196 -2.77 -5.17 -14.32
CA THR A 196 -2.62 -4.11 -15.33
C THR A 196 -1.16 -3.67 -15.50
N MET A 197 -0.34 -3.79 -14.45
CA MET A 197 1.07 -3.43 -14.51
C MET A 197 1.92 -4.48 -15.20
N LEU A 198 1.57 -5.77 -15.12
CA LEU A 198 2.39 -6.87 -15.67
C LEU A 198 2.78 -6.69 -17.15
N PRO A 199 1.88 -6.32 -18.09
CA PRO A 199 2.24 -6.12 -19.50
C PRO A 199 3.15 -4.91 -19.76
N LEU A 200 3.35 -4.05 -18.76
CA LEU A 200 4.22 -2.88 -18.85
C LEU A 200 5.63 -3.17 -18.33
N LEU A 201 5.84 -4.33 -17.70
CA LEU A 201 7.13 -4.73 -17.17
C LEU A 201 7.94 -5.37 -18.28
N GLN A 202 9.22 -5.01 -18.35
CA GLN A 202 10.17 -5.65 -19.25
C GLN A 202 10.65 -6.96 -18.63
N GLU A 203 11.13 -7.88 -19.48
CA GLU A 203 11.78 -9.10 -19.01
C GLU A 203 12.87 -8.76 -17.99
N ALA A 204 13.00 -9.64 -17.00
CA ALA A 204 13.93 -9.51 -15.88
C ALA A 204 15.38 -9.50 -16.39
N SER A 205 15.85 -8.33 -16.82
CA SER A 205 17.25 -8.07 -17.14
C SER A 205 17.91 -7.50 -15.89
N GLY A 206 18.89 -8.25 -15.36
CA GLY A 206 19.71 -8.03 -14.17
C GLY A 206 19.53 -6.76 -13.32
N GLY A 207 19.37 -6.96 -12.00
CA GLY A 207 20.05 -6.16 -10.96
C GLY A 207 19.74 -4.67 -10.75
N PHE A 208 18.89 -4.00 -11.53
CA PHE A 208 18.63 -2.57 -11.30
C PHE A 208 17.68 -2.36 -10.10
N GLU A 209 18.17 -1.68 -9.07
CA GLU A 209 17.36 -1.14 -7.99
C GLU A 209 17.24 0.37 -8.12
N GLN A 210 16.02 0.88 -7.98
CA GLN A 210 15.72 2.31 -8.02
C GLN A 210 15.19 2.77 -6.67
N ASN A 211 15.07 4.09 -6.49
CA ASN A 211 14.34 4.68 -5.37
C ASN A 211 12.89 4.97 -5.78
N PHE A 212 11.99 4.95 -4.80
CA PHE A 212 10.66 5.51 -5.01
C PHE A 212 10.76 7.03 -5.20
N ILE A 213 9.76 7.60 -5.88
CA ILE A 213 9.66 9.05 -6.08
C ILE A 213 9.27 9.72 -4.76
N PHE A 214 8.39 9.08 -4.00
CA PHE A 214 8.11 9.38 -2.60
C PHE A 214 8.27 8.10 -1.80
N GLU A 215 9.03 8.15 -0.72
CA GLU A 215 9.26 6.94 0.08
C GLU A 215 7.95 6.41 0.68
N PRO A 216 7.52 5.18 0.34
CA PRO A 216 6.37 4.56 0.97
C PRO A 216 6.69 4.18 2.41
N ALA A 217 5.71 4.36 3.27
CA ALA A 217 5.84 4.12 4.70
C ALA A 217 6.42 2.74 5.02
N TYR A 218 5.85 1.71 4.39
CA TYR A 218 6.12 0.32 4.76
C TYR A 218 6.96 -0.42 3.73
N ALA A 219 7.64 0.28 2.82
CA ALA A 219 8.43 -0.37 1.77
C ALA A 219 9.52 -1.27 2.36
N GLY A 220 10.31 -0.76 3.31
CA GLY A 220 11.36 -1.53 3.97
C GLY A 220 10.83 -2.67 4.84
N LEU A 221 9.71 -2.45 5.55
CA LEU A 221 9.06 -3.48 6.36
C LEU A 221 8.51 -4.60 5.48
N PHE A 222 7.86 -4.24 4.37
CA PHE A 222 7.38 -5.18 3.38
C PHE A 222 8.51 -6.09 2.94
N LEU A 223 9.62 -5.57 2.41
CA LEU A 223 10.74 -6.39 1.88
C LEU A 223 11.29 -7.43 2.87
N LYS A 224 11.13 -7.22 4.18
CA LYS A 224 11.60 -8.12 5.25
C LYS A 224 10.57 -9.15 5.72
N LEU A 225 9.33 -9.13 5.21
CA LEU A 225 8.35 -10.14 5.59
C LEU A 225 8.82 -11.54 5.17
N PRO A 226 8.68 -12.57 6.02
CA PRO A 226 9.06 -13.93 5.66
C PRO A 226 8.18 -14.48 4.53
N GLY A 227 8.76 -15.30 3.63
CA GLY A 227 8.02 -15.98 2.54
C GLY A 227 7.92 -15.19 1.22
N LYS A 228 8.84 -14.26 0.96
CA LYS A 228 8.82 -13.38 -0.23
C LYS A 228 9.71 -13.86 -1.37
N ASN A 229 9.67 -15.15 -1.67
CA ASN A 229 10.34 -15.65 -2.86
C ASN A 229 9.32 -15.60 -4.01
N GLY A 230 9.51 -14.61 -4.89
CA GLY A 230 8.74 -14.54 -6.12
C GLY A 230 9.02 -15.78 -6.97
N ALA A 231 7.96 -16.42 -7.45
CA ALA A 231 8.03 -17.37 -8.54
C ALA A 231 6.66 -17.42 -9.24
N LEU A 232 6.45 -16.50 -10.18
CA LEU A 232 5.78 -16.93 -11.41
C LEU A 232 6.91 -17.51 -12.25
N GLY A 233 6.89 -18.82 -12.50
CA GLY A 233 7.62 -19.47 -13.58
C GLY A 233 6.88 -19.22 -14.88
#